data_AF-A0A7C2C3E6-F1
#
_entry.id   AF-A0A7C2C3E6-F1
#
_cell.length_a   1.000
_cell.length_b   1.000
_cell.length_c   1.000
_cell.angle_alpha   90.00
_cell.angle_beta   90.00
_cell.angle_gamma   90.00
#
_symmetry.space_group_name_H-M   'P 1'
#
loop_
_entity.id
_entity.type
_entity.pdbx_description
1 polymer ?
#
loop_
_entity_poly.entity_id
_entity_poly.type
_entity_poly.pdbx_seq_one_letter_code
_entity_poly.pdbx_strand_id
1 'polypeptide(L)' 'MPGLGFALETHPGLRRPKNEDAVGHLLTPWGGIFVVADGMGGHRTGEVASRLAVETILGYLKEAEPSPKAL' A
#
# COMPACT_ATOMS: atom_id res chain seq x y z
N MET A 1 -4.63 -19.24 -3.12
CA MET A 1 -4.85 -18.94 -4.55
C MET A 1 -3.66 -19.48 -5.35
N PRO A 2 -3.74 -20.70 -5.88
CA PRO A 2 -2.68 -21.22 -6.74
C PRO A 2 -2.65 -20.42 -8.04
N GLY A 3 -1.57 -19.71 -8.33
CA GLY A 3 -1.33 -19.08 -9.63
C GLY A 3 -1.11 -17.56 -9.67
N LEU A 4 -1.28 -16.83 -8.56
CA LEU A 4 -0.95 -15.39 -8.56
C LEU A 4 0.53 -15.18 -8.20
N GLY A 5 1.38 -15.00 -9.21
CA GLY A 5 2.73 -14.48 -9.04
C GLY A 5 2.72 -12.97 -9.03
N PHE A 6 3.32 -12.34 -8.03
CA PHE A 6 3.42 -10.88 -7.93
C PHE A 6 4.74 -10.47 -7.28
N ALA A 7 5.11 -9.20 -7.47
CA ALA A 7 6.24 -8.57 -6.81
C ALA A 7 5.83 -7.16 -6.37
N LEU A 8 6.51 -6.65 -5.35
CA LEU A 8 6.39 -5.28 -4.89
C LEU A 8 7.79 -4.67 -4.90
N GLU A 9 7.93 -3.53 -5.56
CA GLU A 9 9.21 -2.81 -5.65
C GLU A 9 8.92 -1.31 -5.64
N THR A 10 9.80 -0.53 -5.03
CA THR A 10 9.74 0.93 -5.06
C THR A 10 11.15 1.51 -4.94
N HIS A 11 11.37 2.69 -5.54
CA HIS A 11 12.68 3.34 -5.59
C HIS A 11 12.52 4.87 -5.49
N PRO A 12 13.36 5.60 -4.74
CA PRO A 12 13.31 7.07 -4.62
C PRO A 12 13.58 7.87 -5.91
N GLY A 13 13.76 7.19 -7.04
CA GLY A 13 14.34 7.75 -8.26
C GLY A 13 15.78 8.30 -8.05
N LEU A 14 16.21 9.16 -8.97
CA LEU A 14 17.56 9.75 -8.99
C LEU A 14 17.64 11.16 -8.38
N ARG A 15 16.50 11.76 -8.04
CA ARG A 15 16.39 13.17 -7.67
C ARG A 15 16.03 13.43 -6.22
N ARG A 16 15.27 12.53 -5.61
CA ARG A 16 14.81 12.69 -4.23
C ARG A 16 15.75 11.94 -3.29
N PRO A 17 16.12 12.54 -2.13
CA PRO A 17 16.94 11.86 -1.13
C PRO A 17 16.15 10.82 -0.32
N LYS A 18 14.82 10.87 -0.38
CA LYS A 18 13.90 10.02 0.38
C LYS A 18 12.83 9.49 -0.55
N ASN A 19 12.45 8.22 -0.34
CA ASN A 19 11.31 7.63 -0.99
C ASN A 19 10.07 7.89 -0.13
N GLU A 20 9.10 8.62 -0.66
CA GLU A 20 7.83 8.86 0.00
C GLU A 20 6.72 7.93 -0.52
N ASP A 21 7.07 6.99 -1.41
CA ASP A 21 6.18 5.93 -1.86
C ASP A 21 6.20 4.75 -0.89
N ALA A 22 5.04 4.13 -0.70
CA ALA A 22 4.88 2.87 0.01
C ALA A 22 4.05 1.90 -0.82
N VAL A 23 4.43 0.63 -0.80
CA VAL A 23 3.72 -0.47 -1.47
C VAL A 23 3.45 -1.59 -0.49
N GLY A 24 2.32 -2.27 -0.63
CA GLY A 24 1.95 -3.38 0.24
C GLY A 24 0.93 -4.29 -0.43
N HIS A 25 0.77 -5.49 0.13
CA HIS A 25 -0.22 -6.45 -0.34
C HIS A 25 -0.81 -7.24 0.82
N LEU A 26 -1.97 -7.83 0.57
CA LEU A 26 -2.61 -8.78 1.47
C LEU A 26 -3.26 -9.88 0.63
N LEU A 27 -2.92 -11.14 0.90
CA LEU A 27 -3.62 -12.28 0.32
C LEU A 27 -4.77 -12.68 1.24
N THR A 28 -5.97 -12.71 0.69
CA THR A 28 -7.20 -13.11 1.40
C THR A 28 -7.82 -14.32 0.72
N PRO A 29 -8.78 -15.00 1.36
CA PRO A 29 -9.57 -16.04 0.70
C PRO A 29 -10.31 -15.55 -0.56
N TRP A 30 -10.60 -14.25 -0.64
CA TRP A 30 -11.40 -13.62 -1.70
C TRP A 30 -10.57 -13.03 -2.84
N GLY A 31 -9.27 -12.82 -2.64
CA GLY A 31 -8.44 -12.05 -3.59
C GLY A 31 -7.09 -11.63 -3.03
N GLY A 32 -6.19 -11.25 -3.94
CA GLY A 32 -5.03 -10.44 -3.59
C GLY A 32 -5.39 -8.96 -3.60
N ILE A 33 -5.12 -8.28 -2.50
CA ILE A 33 -5.21 -6.83 -2.35
C ILE A 33 -3.81 -6.25 -2.53
N PHE A 34 -3.69 -5.18 -3.29
CA PHE A 34 -2.45 -4.47 -3.54
C PHE A 34 -2.68 -2.98 -3.32
N VAL A 35 -1.78 -2.34 -2.59
CA VAL A 35 -1.88 -0.93 -2.21
C VAL A 35 -0.59 -0.23 -2.61
N VAL A 36 -0.73 0.93 -3.22
CA VAL A 36 0.34 1.88 -3.50
C VAL A 36 -0.10 3.23 -2.95
N ALA A 37 0.78 3.90 -2.23
CA ALA A 37 0.54 5.23 -1.68
C ALA A 37 1.76 6.13 -1.92
N ASP A 38 1.51 7.34 -2.43
CA ASP A 38 2.50 8.41 -2.63
C ASP A 38 2.30 9.46 -1.52
N GLY A 39 3.32 9.65 -0.70
CA GLY A 39 3.35 10.68 0.33
C GLY A 39 3.63 12.04 -0.28
N MET A 40 2.69 12.99 -0.14
CA MET A 40 2.85 14.33 -0.72
C MET A 40 4.14 15.03 -0.26
N GLY A 41 5.07 15.22 -1.19
CA GLY A 41 6.31 15.94 -0.95
C GLY A 41 6.11 17.42 -0.61
N GLY A 42 7.03 17.98 0.18
CA GLY A 42 6.99 19.39 0.61
C GLY A 42 6.27 19.62 1.95
N HIS A 43 5.59 18.61 2.50
CA HIS A 43 5.21 18.56 3.90
C HIS A 43 6.24 17.71 4.68
N ARG A 44 6.39 17.96 6.00
CA ARG A 44 7.23 17.07 6.81
C ARG A 44 6.61 15.65 6.78
N THR A 45 7.47 14.64 6.61
CA THR A 45 7.15 13.21 6.81
C THR A 45 6.16 12.57 5.81
N GLY A 46 6.30 12.80 4.50
CA GLY A 46 5.51 12.09 3.48
C GLY A 46 5.70 10.57 3.52
N GLU A 47 6.93 10.11 3.81
CA GLU A 47 7.27 8.70 4.04
C GLU A 47 6.44 8.04 5.17
N VAL A 48 6.08 8.80 6.20
CA VAL A 48 5.27 8.31 7.33
C VAL A 48 3.81 8.24 6.91
N ALA A 49 3.32 9.25 6.18
CA ALA A 49 1.94 9.30 5.71
C ALA A 49 1.62 8.15 4.74
N SER A 50 2.47 7.91 3.75
CA SER A 50 2.26 6.82 2.78
C SER A 50 2.33 5.44 3.44
N ARG A 51 3.29 5.24 4.36
CA ARG A 51 3.38 4.00 5.15
C ARG A 51 2.13 3.79 6.00
N LEU A 52 1.68 4.82 6.70
CA LEU A 52 0.48 4.76 7.54
C LEU A 52 -0.76 4.41 6.71
N ALA A 53 -0.90 4.98 5.52
CA ALA A 53 -2.00 4.67 4.61
C ALA A 53 -2.00 3.18 4.21
N VAL A 54 -0.86 2.65 3.78
CA VAL A 54 -0.71 1.23 3.42
C VAL A 54 -1.03 0.33 4.61
N GLU A 55 -0.41 0.58 5.77
CA GLU A 55 -0.61 -0.24 6.97
C GLU A 55 -2.08 -0.22 7.45
N THR A 56 -2.73 0.95 7.41
CA THR A 56 -4.11 1.11 7.86
C THR A 56 -5.08 0.39 6.93
N ILE A 57 -4.93 0.54 5.60
CA ILE A 57 -5.79 -0.11 4.61
C ILE A 57 -5.66 -1.64 4.70
N LEU A 58 -4.42 -2.15 4.75
CA LEU A 58 -4.19 -3.59 4.84
C LEU A 58 -4.65 -4.14 6.20
N GLY A 59 -4.47 -3.40 7.29
CA GLY A 59 -4.98 -3.77 8.61
C GLY A 59 -6.50 -3.90 8.63
N TYR A 60 -7.20 -2.90 8.10
CA TYR A 60 -8.67 -2.91 8.00
C TYR A 60 -9.17 -4.09 7.16
N LEU A 61 -8.60 -4.29 5.96
CA LEU A 61 -9.03 -5.34 5.04
C LEU A 61 -8.61 -6.77 5.46
N LYS A 62 -7.73 -6.89 6.46
CA LYS A 62 -7.43 -8.18 7.10
C LYS A 62 -8.57 -8.65 8.00
N GLU A 63 -9.31 -7.72 8.59
CA GLU A 63 -10.40 -8.00 9.55
C GLU A 63 -11.79 -7.87 8.90
N ALA A 64 -11.91 -7.03 7.87
CA ALA A 64 -13.16 -6.80 7.16
C ALA A 64 -13.22 -7.60 5.85
N GLU A 65 -14.35 -8.26 5.59
CA GLU A 65 -14.65 -8.77 4.25
C GLU A 65 -14.89 -7.59 3.29
N PRO A 66 -14.27 -7.57 2.10
CA PRO A 66 -14.52 -6.53 1.11
C PRO A 66 -15.98 -6.58 0.66
N SER A 67 -16.76 -5.53 0.93
CA SER A 67 -18.14 -5.41 0.44
C SER A 67 -18.25 -4.27 -0.58
N PRO A 68 -18.88 -4.47 -1.76
CA PRO A 68 -19.09 -3.41 -2.74
C PRO A 68 -19.95 -2.23 -2.23
N LYS A 69 -20.62 -2.38 -1.08
CA LYS A 69 -21.47 -1.33 -0.46
C LYS A 69 -20.70 -0.48 0.56
N ALA A 70 -19.42 -0.76 0.80
CA ALA A 70 -18.61 -0.09 1.82
C ALA A 70 -17.66 0.98 1.25
N LEU A 71 -17.83 1.36 -0.03
CA LEU A 71 -17.11 2.46 -0.69
C LEU A 71 -18.10 3.51 -1.19
#